data_AF-A0A094Q9W5-F1
#
_entry.id   AF-A0A094Q9W5-F1
#
_cell.length_a   1.000
_cell.length_b   1.000
_cell.length_c   1.000
_cell.angle_alpha   90.00
_cell.angle_beta   90.00
_cell.angle_gamma   90.00
#
_symmetry.space_group_name_H-M   'P 1'
#
loop_
_entity.id
_entity.type
_entity.pdbx_description
1 polymer ?
#
loop_
_entity_poly.entity_id
_entity_poly.type
_entity_poly.pdbx_seq_one_letter_code
_entity_poly.pdbx_strand_id
1 'polypeptide(L)'
;MPFFSTSQASASTCATGGVCSIGDTGPGGGVVFFVKSSYADTSISTQNGTRTTSLTASELSALPFEYLEAAPIGWDASSATDPEWKYNSTNSSAGYSTITDVKIGTGRNNTELMRTLNPTDNAANNIAYKLAETSIGGFNDWWLPSNQELILMFTNLYKASPRLGEWSNQSNLAYRTSTAAMFFVFQWSAPYEGNNFKFDTSAWPYPVKPIRGFSATNSNSSSNSAAQAAAQAADAARREAEKRAARAEILSKFKSSEKVTIETFNQAEIAGITKENIEAVSAEILALPEGSRSDITQVLKVARKYEVVGIIASERVKSIYSNSLIEIGLISTESKYKATLTRVVKELSHDERSTYAGIKAAIEAEMAAIQDRKDRLERILAFIASRRNG
;
A
#
# COMPACT_ATOMS: atom_id res chain seq x y z
N MET A 1 25.71 36.29 -31.27
CA MET A 1 25.97 35.03 -30.55
C MET A 1 24.63 34.40 -30.23
N PRO A 2 24.33 33.19 -30.73
CA PRO A 2 23.01 32.59 -30.57
C PRO A 2 22.87 31.98 -29.17
N PHE A 3 21.71 32.20 -28.55
CA PHE A 3 21.27 31.52 -27.35
C PHE A 3 21.02 30.05 -27.68
N PHE A 4 21.73 29.14 -27.03
CA PHE A 4 21.40 27.73 -27.04
C PHE A 4 20.13 27.52 -26.21
N SER A 5 19.03 27.24 -26.91
CA SER A 5 17.82 26.67 -26.33
C SER A 5 18.11 25.21 -25.99
N THR A 6 18.18 24.88 -24.70
CA THR A 6 18.21 23.49 -24.24
C THR A 6 16.83 22.88 -24.46
N SER A 7 16.71 22.05 -25.49
CA SER A 7 15.57 21.15 -25.71
C SER A 7 15.47 20.18 -24.53
N GLN A 8 14.48 20.41 -23.67
CA GLN A 8 14.08 19.48 -22.62
C GLN A 8 13.21 18.41 -23.27
N ALA A 9 13.75 17.20 -23.44
CA ALA A 9 12.98 16.05 -23.89
C ALA A 9 11.85 15.79 -22.88
N SER A 10 10.61 16.09 -23.27
CA SER A 10 9.42 15.82 -22.48
C SER A 10 9.26 14.31 -22.33
N ALA A 11 9.46 13.80 -21.12
CA ALA A 11 9.06 12.43 -20.78
C ALA A 11 7.55 12.29 -21.05
N SER A 12 7.17 11.32 -21.87
CA SER A 12 5.75 11.01 -22.15
C SER A 12 5.03 10.75 -20.83
N THR A 13 4.06 11.60 -20.49
CA THR A 13 3.20 11.39 -19.31
C THR A 13 2.32 10.17 -19.55
N CYS A 14 1.91 9.46 -18.49
CA CYS A 14 0.97 8.32 -18.57
C CYS A 14 -0.26 8.63 -19.45
N ALA A 15 -0.82 9.83 -19.32
CA ALA A 15 -1.93 10.34 -20.14
C ALA A 15 -1.67 10.36 -21.66
N THR A 16 -0.40 10.43 -22.08
CA THR A 16 0.01 10.47 -23.50
C THR A 16 0.56 9.12 -24.01
N GLY A 17 0.35 8.04 -23.26
CA GLY A 17 0.79 6.69 -23.63
C GLY A 17 2.17 6.29 -23.09
N GLY A 18 2.71 7.07 -22.14
CA GLY A 18 3.90 6.70 -21.37
C GLY A 18 3.62 5.58 -20.35
N VAL A 19 4.68 5.12 -19.68
CA VAL A 19 4.55 4.17 -18.56
C VAL A 19 3.83 4.86 -17.40
N CYS A 20 2.84 4.17 -16.84
CA CYS A 20 2.05 4.68 -15.72
C CYS A 20 2.49 4.10 -14.38
N SER A 21 2.44 4.94 -13.35
CA SER A 21 2.56 4.59 -11.94
C SER A 21 1.24 4.86 -11.20
N ILE A 22 1.07 4.26 -10.03
CA ILE A 22 -0.08 4.58 -9.16
C ILE A 22 -0.06 6.08 -8.84
N GLY A 23 -1.20 6.74 -9.04
CA GLY A 23 -1.37 8.18 -8.84
C GLY A 23 -1.20 9.04 -10.08
N ASP A 24 -0.68 8.49 -11.18
CA ASP A 24 -0.56 9.23 -12.44
C ASP A 24 -1.94 9.50 -13.06
N THR A 25 -2.05 10.60 -13.81
CA THR A 25 -3.19 10.82 -14.70
C THR A 25 -3.06 9.92 -15.92
N GLY A 26 -4.06 9.06 -16.14
CA GLY A 26 -4.12 8.20 -17.32
C GLY A 26 -4.90 8.82 -18.49
N PRO A 27 -5.02 8.09 -19.61
CA PRO A 27 -5.47 8.66 -20.88
C PRO A 27 -6.89 9.25 -20.85
N GLY A 28 -7.76 8.74 -19.99
CA GLY A 28 -9.15 9.20 -19.86
C GLY A 28 -9.30 10.37 -18.88
N GLY A 29 -8.17 10.93 -18.41
CA GLY A 29 -8.12 11.96 -17.38
C GLY A 29 -8.30 11.43 -15.96
N GLY A 30 -8.53 10.12 -15.80
CA GLY A 30 -8.64 9.48 -14.49
C GLY A 30 -7.29 9.29 -13.79
N VAL A 31 -7.33 8.82 -12.54
CA VAL A 31 -6.13 8.56 -11.74
C VAL A 31 -5.85 7.06 -11.67
N VAL A 32 -4.63 6.65 -12.03
CA VAL A 32 -4.20 5.25 -12.05
C VAL A 32 -4.13 4.68 -10.64
N PHE A 33 -4.81 3.55 -10.39
CA PHE A 33 -4.84 2.90 -9.08
C PHE A 33 -4.31 1.45 -9.10
N PHE A 34 -4.11 0.88 -10.29
CA PHE A 34 -3.55 -0.45 -10.48
C PHE A 34 -2.54 -0.42 -11.62
N VAL A 35 -1.40 -1.07 -11.38
CA VAL A 35 -0.33 -1.30 -12.33
C VAL A 35 0.03 -2.78 -12.27
N LYS A 36 -0.19 -3.51 -13.37
CA LYS A 36 -0.04 -4.97 -13.43
C LYS A 36 1.38 -5.44 -13.10
N SER A 37 2.39 -4.73 -13.60
CA SER A 37 3.80 -5.09 -13.43
C SER A 37 4.32 -4.95 -12.00
N SER A 38 3.66 -4.17 -11.16
CA SER A 38 4.00 -3.95 -9.75
C SER A 38 2.91 -4.40 -8.79
N TYR A 39 1.97 -5.23 -9.27
CA TYR A 39 0.87 -5.70 -8.43
C TYR A 39 1.39 -6.58 -7.29
N ALA A 40 0.86 -6.32 -6.09
CA ALA A 40 1.02 -7.16 -4.93
C ALA A 40 -0.30 -7.28 -4.18
N ASP A 41 -0.53 -8.44 -3.55
CA ASP A 41 -1.71 -8.69 -2.73
C ASP A 41 -1.86 -7.61 -1.66
N THR A 42 -2.99 -6.91 -1.69
CA THR A 42 -3.32 -5.82 -0.78
C THR A 42 -4.37 -6.29 0.21
N SER A 43 -4.12 -6.09 1.51
CA SER A 43 -5.05 -6.47 2.58
C SER A 43 -5.52 -5.27 3.38
N ILE A 44 -6.81 -5.24 3.71
CA ILE A 44 -7.41 -4.27 4.64
C ILE A 44 -8.08 -5.01 5.80
N SER A 45 -7.99 -4.43 6.99
CA SER A 45 -8.72 -4.91 8.17
C SER A 45 -10.05 -4.19 8.29
N THR A 46 -11.14 -4.95 8.37
CA THR A 46 -12.50 -4.41 8.57
C THR A 46 -13.11 -5.02 9.82
N GLN A 47 -14.24 -4.48 10.28
CA GLN A 47 -15.01 -5.07 11.38
C GLN A 47 -15.40 -6.54 11.12
N ASN A 48 -15.59 -6.93 9.86
CA ASN A 48 -15.98 -8.28 9.44
C ASN A 48 -14.79 -9.17 9.06
N GLY A 49 -13.58 -8.77 9.42
CA GLY A 49 -12.34 -9.52 9.19
C GLY A 49 -11.43 -8.89 8.13
N THR A 50 -10.38 -9.62 7.79
CA THR A 50 -9.42 -9.19 6.76
C THR A 50 -9.97 -9.47 5.37
N ARG A 51 -9.85 -8.48 4.49
CA ARG A 51 -10.15 -8.63 3.06
C ARG A 51 -8.86 -8.45 2.28
N THR A 52 -8.62 -9.35 1.33
CA THR A 52 -7.39 -9.37 0.54
C THR A 52 -7.74 -9.38 -0.93
N THR A 53 -7.08 -8.52 -1.71
CA THR A 53 -7.02 -8.69 -3.17
C THR A 53 -6.00 -9.78 -3.46
N SER A 54 -6.34 -10.74 -4.30
CA SER A 54 -5.40 -11.80 -4.67
C SER A 54 -5.61 -12.24 -6.11
N LEU A 55 -4.49 -12.32 -6.83
CA LEU A 55 -4.40 -12.91 -8.15
C LEU A 55 -3.26 -13.93 -8.14
N THR A 56 -3.53 -15.12 -8.66
CA THR A 56 -2.45 -16.03 -9.03
C THR A 56 -1.63 -15.43 -10.16
N ALA A 57 -0.39 -15.91 -10.37
CA ALA A 57 0.44 -15.44 -11.47
C ALA A 57 -0.24 -15.60 -12.85
N SER A 58 -0.99 -16.69 -13.05
CA SER A 58 -1.76 -16.92 -14.27
C SER A 58 -2.90 -15.92 -14.42
N GLU A 59 -3.66 -15.66 -13.36
CA GLU A 59 -4.74 -14.67 -13.37
C GLU A 59 -4.23 -13.25 -13.61
N LEU A 60 -3.14 -12.86 -12.95
CA LEU A 60 -2.48 -11.58 -13.18
C LEU A 60 -2.04 -11.44 -14.64
N SER A 61 -1.39 -12.48 -15.19
CA SER A 61 -0.94 -12.48 -16.59
C SER A 61 -2.10 -12.40 -17.59
N ALA A 62 -3.25 -12.99 -17.26
CA ALA A 62 -4.43 -13.07 -18.11
C ALA A 62 -5.28 -11.79 -18.11
N LEU A 63 -4.97 -10.80 -17.25
CA LEU A 63 -5.67 -9.52 -17.25
C LEU A 63 -5.53 -8.83 -18.63
N PRO A 64 -6.63 -8.33 -19.22
CA PRO A 64 -6.65 -7.73 -20.55
C PRO A 64 -6.12 -6.29 -20.59
N PHE A 65 -5.59 -5.79 -19.47
CA PHE A 65 -5.06 -4.44 -19.30
C PHE A 65 -3.79 -4.46 -18.47
N GLU A 66 -2.93 -3.46 -18.66
CA GLU A 66 -1.73 -3.24 -17.84
C GLU A 66 -2.01 -2.25 -16.70
N TYR A 67 -2.98 -1.36 -16.88
CA TYR A 67 -3.32 -0.30 -15.94
C TYR A 67 -4.83 -0.23 -15.73
N LEU A 68 -5.27 0.15 -14.53
CA LEU A 68 -6.62 0.65 -14.29
C LEU A 68 -6.55 2.08 -13.77
N GLU A 69 -7.44 2.94 -14.28
CA GLU A 69 -7.67 4.28 -13.76
C GLU A 69 -9.09 4.45 -13.24
N ALA A 70 -9.23 5.27 -12.21
CA ALA A 70 -10.51 5.69 -11.66
C ALA A 70 -10.90 7.03 -12.27
N ALA A 71 -12.16 7.17 -12.67
CA ALA A 71 -12.64 8.36 -13.35
C ALA A 71 -12.46 9.65 -12.50
N PRO A 72 -12.30 10.81 -13.16
CA PRO A 72 -12.27 12.11 -12.48
C PRO A 72 -13.51 12.34 -11.62
N ILE A 73 -13.40 13.21 -10.62
CA ILE A 73 -14.57 13.68 -9.88
C ILE A 73 -15.54 14.39 -10.84
N GLY A 74 -16.85 14.15 -10.69
CA GLY A 74 -17.83 14.78 -11.58
C GLY A 74 -17.78 14.28 -13.03
N TRP A 75 -17.39 13.01 -13.24
CA TRP A 75 -17.16 12.42 -14.56
C TRP A 75 -18.32 12.49 -15.56
N ASP A 76 -19.57 12.62 -15.09
CA ASP A 76 -20.73 12.77 -15.98
C ASP A 76 -21.06 14.24 -16.31
N ALA A 77 -20.20 15.16 -15.87
CA ALA A 77 -20.34 16.60 -15.98
C ALA A 77 -21.64 17.18 -15.39
N SER A 78 -22.35 16.42 -14.54
CA SER A 78 -23.60 16.87 -13.92
C SER A 78 -23.36 17.72 -12.66
N SER A 79 -22.22 17.54 -11.99
CA SER A 79 -21.86 18.23 -10.76
C SER A 79 -20.34 18.22 -10.52
N ALA A 80 -19.88 18.95 -9.50
CA ALA A 80 -18.48 18.93 -9.04
C ALA A 80 -18.14 17.72 -8.14
N THR A 81 -19.06 16.75 -8.02
CA THR A 81 -18.91 15.54 -7.19
C THR A 81 -19.18 14.29 -8.00
N ASP A 82 -18.72 13.13 -7.55
CA ASP A 82 -19.09 11.86 -8.20
C ASP A 82 -20.63 11.70 -8.22
N PRO A 83 -21.25 11.48 -9.39
CA PRO A 83 -22.69 11.32 -9.50
C PRO A 83 -23.17 10.10 -8.72
N GLU A 84 -24.31 10.27 -8.06
CA GLU A 84 -25.00 9.20 -7.37
C GLU A 84 -25.99 8.54 -8.35
N TRP A 85 -25.95 7.21 -8.46
CA TRP A 85 -26.81 6.50 -9.41
C TRP A 85 -27.50 5.30 -8.76
N LYS A 86 -28.44 4.69 -9.48
CA LYS A 86 -29.17 3.47 -9.08
C LYS A 86 -28.68 2.25 -9.86
N TYR A 87 -28.86 1.06 -9.29
CA TYR A 87 -28.60 -0.19 -10.01
C TYR A 87 -29.73 -0.60 -10.96
N ASN A 88 -30.97 -0.18 -10.71
CA ASN A 88 -32.10 -0.41 -11.62
C ASN A 88 -33.31 0.48 -11.27
N SER A 89 -34.32 0.44 -12.13
CA SER A 89 -35.60 1.15 -11.98
C SER A 89 -36.40 0.77 -10.73
N THR A 90 -36.33 -0.51 -10.32
CA THR A 90 -37.13 -1.05 -9.21
C THR A 90 -36.45 -0.91 -7.85
N ASN A 91 -35.22 -0.38 -7.80
CA ASN A 91 -34.36 -0.42 -6.62
C ASN A 91 -34.33 -1.82 -5.99
N SER A 92 -34.25 -2.87 -6.81
CA SER A 92 -34.23 -4.27 -6.34
C SER A 92 -32.86 -4.88 -6.59
N SER A 93 -32.24 -5.49 -5.58
CA SER A 93 -31.04 -6.30 -5.80
C SER A 93 -31.36 -7.72 -6.29
N ALA A 94 -32.64 -8.03 -6.55
CA ALA A 94 -33.06 -9.35 -7.03
C ALA A 94 -32.36 -9.66 -8.36
N GLY A 95 -31.72 -10.82 -8.44
CA GLY A 95 -30.93 -11.23 -9.61
C GLY A 95 -29.45 -10.84 -9.53
N TYR A 96 -29.09 -9.67 -9.00
CA TYR A 96 -27.68 -9.26 -8.90
C TYR A 96 -26.86 -10.13 -7.95
N SER A 97 -27.48 -10.83 -7.01
CA SER A 97 -26.79 -11.82 -6.16
C SER A 97 -26.13 -12.96 -6.93
N THR A 98 -26.46 -13.14 -8.21
CA THR A 98 -25.82 -14.12 -9.11
C THR A 98 -24.48 -13.62 -9.69
N ILE A 99 -24.21 -12.32 -9.63
CA ILE A 99 -22.95 -11.71 -10.07
C ILE A 99 -21.98 -11.71 -8.89
N THR A 100 -21.33 -12.84 -8.67
CA THR A 100 -20.54 -13.09 -7.45
C THR A 100 -19.04 -12.87 -7.62
N ASP A 101 -18.55 -12.67 -8.85
CA ASP A 101 -17.12 -12.50 -9.07
C ASP A 101 -16.62 -11.19 -8.45
N VAL A 102 -15.58 -11.31 -7.63
CA VAL A 102 -15.02 -10.22 -6.83
C VAL A 102 -13.66 -9.77 -7.33
N LYS A 103 -13.00 -10.55 -8.20
CA LYS A 103 -11.58 -10.41 -8.50
C LYS A 103 -11.27 -9.15 -9.31
N ILE A 104 -10.01 -8.72 -9.28
CA ILE A 104 -9.50 -7.70 -10.19
C ILE A 104 -9.68 -8.21 -11.64
N GLY A 105 -10.17 -7.34 -12.52
CA GLY A 105 -10.44 -7.65 -13.93
C GLY A 105 -11.87 -8.09 -14.22
N THR A 106 -12.70 -8.35 -13.20
CA THR A 106 -14.05 -8.90 -13.41
C THR A 106 -15.13 -7.83 -13.43
N GLY A 107 -14.81 -6.59 -13.06
CA GLY A 107 -15.75 -5.46 -13.03
C GLY A 107 -16.46 -5.21 -14.35
N ARG A 108 -15.73 -5.31 -15.48
CA ARG A 108 -16.29 -5.11 -16.82
C ARG A 108 -17.36 -6.16 -17.13
N ASN A 109 -17.01 -7.44 -17.01
CA ASN A 109 -17.94 -8.54 -17.26
C ASN A 109 -19.15 -8.49 -16.30
N ASN A 110 -18.91 -8.18 -15.03
CA ASN A 110 -19.99 -8.01 -14.05
C ASN A 110 -20.95 -6.88 -14.45
N THR A 111 -20.43 -5.73 -14.89
CA THR A 111 -21.23 -4.60 -15.38
C THR A 111 -22.07 -4.99 -16.60
N GLU A 112 -21.52 -5.81 -17.50
CA GLU A 112 -22.23 -6.36 -18.65
C GLU A 112 -23.37 -7.31 -18.28
N LEU A 113 -23.10 -8.21 -17.33
CA LEU A 113 -24.13 -9.10 -16.77
C LEU A 113 -25.25 -8.29 -16.11
N MET A 114 -24.95 -7.14 -15.49
CA MET A 114 -25.97 -6.29 -14.89
C MET A 114 -26.99 -5.78 -15.92
N ARG A 115 -26.54 -5.41 -17.13
CA ARG A 115 -27.42 -5.03 -18.24
C ARG A 115 -28.25 -6.20 -18.71
N THR A 116 -27.61 -7.37 -18.86
CA THR A 116 -28.28 -8.60 -19.31
C THR A 116 -29.39 -9.04 -18.36
N LEU A 117 -29.20 -8.87 -17.05
CA LEU A 117 -30.20 -9.18 -16.03
C LEU A 117 -31.39 -8.20 -16.01
N ASN A 118 -31.22 -6.99 -16.54
CA ASN A 118 -32.25 -5.95 -16.51
C ASN A 118 -32.48 -5.37 -17.92
N PRO A 119 -32.91 -6.19 -18.90
CA PRO A 119 -32.95 -5.82 -20.31
C PRO A 119 -33.93 -4.67 -20.63
N THR A 120 -34.86 -4.37 -19.72
CA THR A 120 -35.86 -3.28 -19.85
C THR A 120 -35.38 -1.95 -19.26
N ASP A 121 -34.24 -1.93 -18.57
CA ASP A 121 -33.64 -0.70 -18.05
C ASP A 121 -32.97 0.13 -19.15
N ASN A 122 -32.60 1.36 -18.82
CA ASN A 122 -31.90 2.30 -19.69
C ASN A 122 -30.98 3.24 -18.89
N ALA A 123 -30.27 4.14 -19.57
CA ALA A 123 -29.32 5.03 -18.91
C ALA A 123 -29.94 5.92 -17.83
N ALA A 124 -31.24 6.23 -17.88
CA ALA A 124 -31.89 7.08 -16.89
C ALA A 124 -32.12 6.37 -15.54
N ASN A 125 -32.13 5.03 -15.51
CA ASN A 125 -32.52 4.27 -14.31
C ASN A 125 -31.50 3.19 -13.88
N ASN A 126 -30.49 2.91 -14.70
CA ASN A 126 -29.50 1.87 -14.41
C ASN A 126 -28.09 2.34 -14.76
N ILE A 127 -27.19 2.27 -13.78
CA ILE A 127 -25.82 2.74 -13.92
C ILE A 127 -25.02 1.98 -14.99
N ALA A 128 -25.26 0.68 -15.17
CA ALA A 128 -24.55 -0.10 -16.17
C ALA A 128 -24.91 0.38 -17.59
N TYR A 129 -26.18 0.73 -17.83
CA TYR A 129 -26.61 1.37 -19.07
C TYR A 129 -26.06 2.79 -19.21
N LYS A 130 -26.09 3.58 -18.13
CA LYS A 130 -25.53 4.94 -18.12
C LYS A 130 -24.05 4.96 -18.51
N LEU A 131 -23.24 4.06 -17.97
CA LEU A 131 -21.81 3.97 -18.28
C LEU A 131 -21.56 3.57 -19.73
N ALA A 132 -22.39 2.67 -20.30
CA ALA A 132 -22.28 2.28 -21.71
C ALA A 132 -22.55 3.43 -22.69
N GLU A 133 -23.31 4.45 -22.28
CA GLU A 133 -23.63 5.64 -23.07
C GLU A 133 -22.75 6.85 -22.73
N THR A 134 -21.92 6.76 -21.68
CA THR A 134 -21.10 7.90 -21.23
C THR A 134 -19.70 7.84 -21.81
N SER A 135 -19.23 8.98 -22.34
CA SER A 135 -17.84 9.18 -22.74
C SER A 135 -17.13 10.08 -21.73
N ILE A 136 -16.12 9.54 -21.04
CA ILE A 136 -15.29 10.27 -20.07
C ILE A 136 -13.89 10.38 -20.67
N GLY A 137 -13.38 11.61 -20.80
CA GLY A 137 -12.07 11.86 -21.41
C GLY A 137 -11.95 11.41 -22.88
N GLY A 138 -13.08 11.26 -23.59
CA GLY A 138 -13.13 10.75 -24.97
C GLY A 138 -13.18 9.21 -25.09
N PHE A 139 -13.28 8.49 -23.97
CA PHE A 139 -13.38 7.04 -23.93
C PHE A 139 -14.76 6.59 -23.45
N ASN A 140 -15.33 5.58 -24.08
CA ASN A 140 -16.66 5.02 -23.78
C ASN A 140 -16.59 3.61 -23.15
N ASP A 141 -15.41 3.21 -22.68
CA ASP A 141 -15.13 1.83 -22.28
C ASP A 141 -15.00 1.68 -20.75
N TRP A 142 -15.79 2.47 -20.02
CA TRP A 142 -15.84 2.57 -18.56
C TRP A 142 -16.86 1.61 -17.93
N TRP A 143 -16.56 1.08 -16.74
CA TRP A 143 -17.42 0.12 -16.04
C TRP A 143 -17.45 0.32 -14.52
N LEU A 144 -18.39 -0.35 -13.84
CA LEU A 144 -18.43 -0.37 -12.38
C LEU A 144 -17.33 -1.28 -11.83
N PRO A 145 -16.52 -0.82 -10.86
CA PRO A 145 -15.46 -1.66 -10.29
C PRO A 145 -16.02 -2.89 -9.56
N SER A 146 -15.35 -4.03 -9.71
CA SER A 146 -15.51 -5.20 -8.85
C SER A 146 -15.09 -4.87 -7.43
N ASN A 147 -15.36 -5.79 -6.51
CA ASN A 147 -15.06 -5.51 -5.12
C ASN A 147 -13.55 -5.38 -4.83
N GLN A 148 -12.70 -6.23 -5.41
CA GLN A 148 -11.26 -6.10 -5.22
C GLN A 148 -10.70 -4.86 -5.93
N GLU A 149 -11.30 -4.42 -7.04
CA GLU A 149 -10.92 -3.16 -7.70
C GLU A 149 -11.22 -1.95 -6.79
N LEU A 150 -12.35 -1.94 -6.08
CA LEU A 150 -12.62 -0.91 -5.06
C LEU A 150 -11.68 -0.97 -3.87
N ILE A 151 -11.26 -2.16 -3.42
CA ILE A 151 -10.25 -2.28 -2.35
C ILE A 151 -8.93 -1.64 -2.79
N LEU A 152 -8.52 -1.80 -4.05
CA LEU A 152 -7.34 -1.14 -4.58
C LEU A 152 -7.52 0.38 -4.67
N MET A 153 -8.65 0.87 -5.18
CA MET A 153 -8.94 2.32 -5.20
C MET A 153 -8.91 2.91 -3.77
N PHE A 154 -9.52 2.22 -2.82
CA PHE A 154 -9.53 2.62 -1.42
C PHE A 154 -8.10 2.71 -0.84
N THR A 155 -7.29 1.68 -1.05
CA THR A 155 -5.95 1.59 -0.46
C THR A 155 -4.96 2.53 -1.17
N ASN A 156 -4.91 2.47 -2.50
CA ASN A 156 -3.86 3.10 -3.29
C ASN A 156 -4.13 4.58 -3.57
N LEU A 157 -5.40 5.01 -3.52
CA LEU A 157 -5.78 6.40 -3.78
C LEU A 157 -6.39 7.09 -2.56
N TYR A 158 -7.49 6.55 -2.01
CA TYR A 158 -8.22 7.22 -0.92
C TYR A 158 -7.44 7.30 0.39
N LYS A 159 -6.70 6.23 0.71
CA LYS A 159 -5.82 6.13 1.88
C LYS A 159 -4.38 6.58 1.63
N ALA A 160 -4.05 7.01 0.41
CA ALA A 160 -2.76 7.59 0.11
C ALA A 160 -2.48 8.85 0.94
N SER A 161 -1.20 9.18 1.10
CA SER A 161 -0.74 10.40 1.77
C SER A 161 0.28 11.12 0.86
N PRO A 162 -0.09 12.23 0.20
CA PRO A 162 -1.42 12.87 0.21
C PRO A 162 -2.50 12.00 -0.44
N ARG A 163 -3.76 12.25 -0.10
CA ARG A 163 -4.92 11.58 -0.73
C ARG A 163 -4.95 11.91 -2.22
N LEU A 164 -5.08 10.90 -3.06
CA LEU A 164 -5.11 11.02 -4.54
C LEU A 164 -6.50 10.68 -5.07
N GLY A 165 -6.87 11.10 -6.28
CA GLY A 165 -8.10 10.64 -6.96
C GLY A 165 -9.36 11.47 -6.73
N GLU A 166 -9.21 12.67 -6.14
CA GLU A 166 -10.28 13.68 -6.01
C GLU A 166 -11.63 13.08 -5.58
N TRP A 167 -11.75 12.84 -4.28
CA TRP A 167 -12.94 12.20 -3.70
C TRP A 167 -13.92 13.24 -3.18
N SER A 168 -15.20 12.89 -3.21
CA SER A 168 -16.23 13.67 -2.52
C SER A 168 -15.88 13.88 -1.04
N ASN A 169 -16.19 15.06 -0.51
CA ASN A 169 -15.96 15.44 0.89
C ASN A 169 -17.16 15.13 1.80
N GLN A 170 -18.11 14.31 1.32
CA GLN A 170 -19.26 13.87 2.10
C GLN A 170 -18.83 13.12 3.37
N SER A 171 -19.58 13.34 4.46
CA SER A 171 -19.32 12.72 5.76
C SER A 171 -19.52 11.19 5.76
N ASN A 172 -20.42 10.70 4.89
CA ASN A 172 -20.71 9.28 4.73
C ASN A 172 -20.46 8.78 3.29
N LEU A 173 -19.19 8.60 2.91
CA LEU A 173 -18.78 8.18 1.57
C LEU A 173 -18.76 6.65 1.37
N ALA A 174 -19.50 6.16 0.38
CA ALA A 174 -19.45 4.79 -0.10
C ALA A 174 -19.62 4.74 -1.62
N TYR A 175 -19.01 3.74 -2.27
CA TYR A 175 -19.06 3.59 -3.73
C TYR A 175 -19.72 2.29 -4.15
N ARG A 176 -20.51 2.35 -5.24
CA ARG A 176 -21.13 1.18 -5.87
C ARG A 176 -20.10 0.24 -6.48
N THR A 177 -20.35 -1.08 -6.35
CA THR A 177 -19.57 -2.16 -6.97
C THR A 177 -20.41 -3.01 -7.92
N SER A 178 -19.78 -3.51 -8.98
CA SER A 178 -20.38 -4.51 -9.86
C SER A 178 -20.59 -5.88 -9.18
N THR A 179 -19.98 -6.14 -8.02
CA THR A 179 -20.11 -7.41 -7.30
C THR A 179 -21.39 -7.42 -6.47
N ALA A 180 -22.32 -8.31 -6.81
CA ALA A 180 -23.56 -8.57 -6.09
C ALA A 180 -24.43 -7.32 -5.80
N ALA A 181 -24.26 -6.25 -6.59
CA ALA A 181 -24.89 -4.93 -6.40
C ALA A 181 -24.74 -4.38 -4.96
N MET A 182 -23.55 -4.58 -4.36
CA MET A 182 -23.22 -4.04 -3.04
C MET A 182 -22.69 -2.59 -3.16
N PHE A 183 -22.35 -1.97 -2.04
CA PHE A 183 -21.46 -0.82 -2.02
C PHE A 183 -20.34 -1.04 -1.02
N PHE A 184 -19.20 -0.38 -1.24
CA PHE A 184 -18.01 -0.44 -0.40
C PHE A 184 -17.82 0.91 0.31
N VAL A 185 -17.64 0.88 1.63
CA VAL A 185 -17.56 2.08 2.46
C VAL A 185 -16.15 2.65 2.48
N PHE A 186 -15.99 3.89 2.00
CA PHE A 186 -14.71 4.61 2.03
C PHE A 186 -14.55 5.41 3.32
N GLN A 187 -15.63 6.00 3.85
CA GLN A 187 -15.59 6.79 5.08
C GLN A 187 -16.99 7.03 5.64
N TRP A 188 -17.34 6.38 6.75
CA TRP A 188 -18.55 6.64 7.54
C TRP A 188 -18.16 6.88 9.01
N SER A 189 -18.14 5.81 9.81
CA SER A 189 -17.47 5.73 11.11
C SER A 189 -16.38 4.65 11.06
N ALA A 190 -15.37 4.75 11.93
CA ALA A 190 -14.20 3.86 11.91
C ALA A 190 -14.53 2.35 11.83
N PRO A 191 -15.57 1.82 12.51
CA PRO A 191 -15.94 0.40 12.39
C PRO A 191 -16.45 -0.01 11.00
N TYR A 192 -17.04 0.92 10.24
CA TYR A 192 -17.70 0.61 8.98
C TYR A 192 -16.80 0.74 7.76
N GLU A 193 -15.68 1.43 7.88
CA GLU A 193 -14.72 1.62 6.81
C GLU A 193 -14.20 0.30 6.24
N GLY A 194 -14.11 0.19 4.91
CA GLY A 194 -13.67 -1.01 4.22
C GLY A 194 -14.70 -2.15 4.15
N ASN A 195 -15.87 -1.99 4.76
CA ASN A 195 -16.92 -3.01 4.69
C ASN A 195 -17.75 -2.88 3.41
N ASN A 196 -18.31 -4.03 3.02
CA ASN A 196 -19.41 -4.05 2.07
C ASN A 196 -20.74 -4.17 2.79
N PHE A 197 -21.73 -3.47 2.28
CA PHE A 197 -23.11 -3.72 2.65
C PHE A 197 -23.90 -4.09 1.41
N LYS A 198 -24.83 -5.02 1.60
CA LYS A 198 -25.90 -5.24 0.64
C LYS A 198 -26.73 -3.95 0.61
N PHE A 199 -27.18 -3.59 -0.57
CA PHE A 199 -28.24 -2.61 -0.69
C PHE A 199 -29.46 -3.12 0.10
N ASP A 200 -29.86 -2.39 1.15
CA ASP A 200 -31.20 -2.54 1.74
C ASP A 200 -32.16 -1.71 0.88
N THR A 201 -33.35 -2.24 0.65
CA THR A 201 -34.46 -1.82 -0.21
C THR A 201 -34.93 -0.35 -0.10
N SER A 202 -34.24 0.49 0.67
CA SER A 202 -34.49 1.93 0.73
C SER A 202 -33.67 2.69 -0.31
N ALA A 203 -34.38 3.46 -1.13
CA ALA A 203 -34.04 4.12 -2.40
C ALA A 203 -32.83 5.08 -2.47
N TRP A 204 -31.73 4.87 -1.73
CA TRP A 204 -30.61 5.79 -1.72
C TRP A 204 -29.65 5.55 -2.90
N PRO A 205 -29.52 6.50 -3.84
CA PRO A 205 -28.44 6.47 -4.80
C PRO A 205 -27.11 6.61 -4.02
N TYR A 206 -26.07 5.93 -4.49
CA TYR A 206 -24.73 6.02 -3.91
C TYR A 206 -23.77 6.52 -4.98
N PRO A 207 -22.72 7.26 -4.61
CA PRO A 207 -21.67 7.69 -5.52
C PRO A 207 -21.13 6.54 -6.37
N VAL A 208 -20.88 6.86 -7.63
CA VAL A 208 -20.26 5.95 -8.59
C VAL A 208 -18.96 6.58 -9.05
N LYS A 209 -17.85 5.85 -8.92
CA LYS A 209 -16.59 6.20 -9.56
C LYS A 209 -16.21 5.05 -10.49
N PRO A 210 -16.56 5.14 -11.79
CA PRO A 210 -16.27 4.08 -12.74
C PRO A 210 -14.77 3.99 -13.00
N ILE A 211 -14.36 2.86 -13.53
CA ILE A 211 -12.98 2.59 -13.87
C ILE A 211 -12.86 2.18 -15.34
N ARG A 212 -11.68 2.39 -15.91
CA ARG A 212 -11.31 1.79 -17.20
C ARG A 212 -9.94 1.17 -17.12
N GLY A 213 -9.73 0.17 -17.96
CA GLY A 213 -8.47 -0.53 -18.12
C GLY A 213 -7.86 -0.20 -19.46
N PHE A 214 -6.57 0.03 -19.46
CA PHE A 214 -5.83 0.36 -20.66
C PHE A 214 -4.44 -0.24 -20.62
N SER A 215 -3.85 -0.30 -21.80
CA SER A 215 -2.45 -0.65 -21.98
C SER A 215 -1.84 0.43 -22.86
N ALA A 216 -0.56 0.73 -22.69
CA ALA A 216 0.12 1.68 -23.55
C ALA A 216 -0.10 1.28 -25.03
N THR A 217 -0.63 2.20 -25.84
CA THR A 217 -0.89 1.94 -27.25
C THR A 217 0.43 1.87 -27.99
N ASN A 218 0.91 0.65 -28.24
CA ASN A 218 1.92 0.43 -29.27
C ASN A 218 1.26 0.70 -30.62
N SER A 219 1.58 1.83 -31.24
CA SER A 219 1.26 2.07 -32.64
C SER A 219 1.93 1.00 -33.51
N ASN A 220 1.07 0.23 -34.19
CA ASN A 220 1.27 -0.58 -35.41
C ASN A 220 1.79 -2.04 -35.35
N SER A 221 0.88 -2.91 -35.83
CA SER A 221 1.08 -4.11 -36.67
C SER A 221 1.98 -5.24 -36.18
N SER A 222 1.34 -6.24 -35.55
CA SER A 222 1.41 -7.71 -35.74
C SER A 222 2.71 -8.48 -36.09
N SER A 223 3.88 -7.86 -36.22
CA SER A 223 5.17 -8.58 -36.37
C SER A 223 6.18 -8.29 -35.25
N ASN A 224 5.88 -7.35 -34.33
CA ASN A 224 6.80 -6.92 -33.27
C ASN A 224 6.53 -7.53 -31.88
N SER A 225 5.49 -8.34 -31.69
CA SER A 225 5.10 -8.82 -30.35
C SER A 225 6.14 -9.74 -29.71
N ALA A 226 6.80 -10.62 -30.48
CA ALA A 226 7.84 -11.51 -29.96
C ALA A 226 9.14 -10.75 -29.65
N ALA A 227 9.53 -9.78 -30.49
CA ALA A 227 10.72 -8.97 -30.28
C ALA A 227 10.54 -7.97 -29.12
N GLN A 228 9.33 -7.43 -28.93
CA GLN A 228 9.00 -6.54 -27.81
C GLN A 228 8.85 -7.30 -26.49
N ALA A 229 8.26 -8.50 -26.49
CA ALA A 229 8.26 -9.38 -25.32
C ALA A 229 9.69 -9.80 -24.93
N ALA A 230 10.56 -10.07 -25.92
CA ALA A 230 11.97 -10.35 -25.69
C ALA A 230 12.72 -9.12 -25.14
N ALA A 231 12.43 -7.91 -25.64
CA ALA A 231 13.02 -6.67 -25.13
C ALA A 231 12.56 -6.34 -23.70
N GLN A 232 11.28 -6.56 -23.39
CA GLN A 232 10.73 -6.36 -22.04
C GLN A 232 11.22 -7.41 -21.05
N ALA A 233 11.34 -8.68 -21.47
CA ALA A 233 11.98 -9.72 -20.68
C ALA A 233 13.47 -9.41 -20.48
N ALA A 234 14.15 -8.84 -21.49
CA ALA A 234 15.54 -8.39 -21.37
C ALA A 234 15.68 -7.20 -20.42
N ASP A 235 14.76 -6.25 -20.42
CA ASP A 235 14.76 -5.10 -19.50
C ASP A 235 14.40 -5.50 -18.06
N ALA A 236 13.43 -6.39 -17.86
CA ALA A 236 13.11 -6.96 -16.55
C ALA A 236 14.26 -7.83 -16.03
N ALA A 237 14.87 -8.63 -16.90
CA ALA A 237 16.09 -9.37 -16.57
C ALA A 237 17.25 -8.42 -16.27
N ARG A 238 17.36 -7.28 -16.97
CA ARG A 238 18.38 -6.25 -16.68
C ARG A 238 18.15 -5.61 -15.32
N ARG A 239 16.91 -5.22 -14.96
CA ARG A 239 16.60 -4.66 -13.63
C ARG A 239 16.81 -5.66 -12.50
N GLU A 240 16.38 -6.91 -12.70
CA GLU A 240 16.62 -7.99 -11.72
C GLU A 240 18.13 -8.32 -11.62
N ALA A 241 18.86 -8.25 -12.74
CA ALA A 241 20.32 -8.39 -12.75
C ALA A 241 21.02 -7.21 -12.07
N GLU A 242 20.56 -5.98 -12.26
CA GLU A 242 21.06 -4.77 -11.59
C GLU A 242 20.82 -4.85 -10.08
N LYS A 243 19.62 -5.21 -9.63
CA LYS A 243 19.31 -5.45 -8.21
C LYS A 243 20.16 -6.58 -7.64
N ARG A 244 20.30 -7.70 -8.36
CA ARG A 244 21.14 -8.82 -7.93
C ARG A 244 22.61 -8.43 -7.88
N ALA A 245 23.08 -7.62 -8.82
CA ALA A 245 24.44 -7.10 -8.85
C ALA A 245 24.68 -6.14 -7.69
N ALA A 246 23.75 -5.21 -7.40
CA ALA A 246 23.83 -4.32 -6.26
C ALA A 246 23.87 -5.11 -4.93
N ARG A 247 23.03 -6.14 -4.79
CA ARG A 247 23.08 -7.04 -3.62
C ARG A 247 24.41 -7.80 -3.54
N ALA A 248 24.93 -8.31 -4.65
CA ALA A 248 26.22 -8.99 -4.68
C ALA A 248 27.37 -8.02 -4.32
N GLU A 249 27.32 -6.78 -4.79
CA GLU A 249 28.27 -5.72 -4.46
C GLU A 249 28.24 -5.41 -2.97
N ILE A 250 27.05 -5.25 -2.37
CA ILE A 250 26.87 -5.06 -0.93
C ILE A 250 27.55 -6.18 -0.15
N LEU A 251 27.25 -7.44 -0.49
CA LEU A 251 27.83 -8.60 0.20
C LEU A 251 29.34 -8.69 0.03
N SER A 252 29.85 -8.41 -1.17
CA SER A 252 31.28 -8.40 -1.46
C SER A 252 32.00 -7.33 -0.66
N LYS A 253 31.48 -6.10 -0.67
CA LYS A 253 32.05 -4.97 0.08
C LYS A 253 32.01 -5.20 1.58
N PHE A 254 30.92 -5.75 2.13
CA PHE A 254 30.88 -6.08 3.56
C PHE A 254 31.81 -7.23 3.94
N LYS A 255 32.05 -8.18 3.02
CA LYS A 255 33.05 -9.22 3.22
C LYS A 255 34.47 -8.65 3.25
N SER A 256 34.80 -7.71 2.37
CA SER A 256 36.10 -7.02 2.34
C SER A 256 36.22 -5.84 3.32
N SER A 257 35.17 -5.58 4.12
CA SER A 257 35.10 -4.45 5.07
C SER A 257 35.19 -3.06 4.41
N GLU A 258 34.68 -2.94 3.19
CA GLU A 258 34.60 -1.70 2.43
C GLU A 258 33.29 -0.93 2.69
N LYS A 259 33.29 0.37 2.37
CA LYS A 259 32.10 1.22 2.49
C LYS A 259 31.12 0.96 1.34
N VAL A 260 29.84 0.84 1.68
CA VAL A 260 28.71 0.77 0.76
C VAL A 260 28.00 2.12 0.74
N THR A 261 27.55 2.59 -0.42
CA THR A 261 26.85 3.87 -0.53
C THR A 261 25.33 3.71 -0.43
N ILE A 262 24.63 4.80 -0.15
CA ILE A 262 23.16 4.79 -0.08
C ILE A 262 22.54 4.43 -1.44
N GLU A 263 23.18 4.83 -2.54
CA GLU A 263 22.74 4.52 -3.90
C GLU A 263 22.78 3.01 -4.14
N THR A 264 23.81 2.30 -3.69
CA THR A 264 23.89 0.84 -3.81
C THR A 264 22.76 0.15 -3.02
N PHE A 265 22.41 0.64 -1.82
CA PHE A 265 21.28 0.11 -1.04
C PHE A 265 19.93 0.38 -1.70
N ASN A 266 19.75 1.57 -2.29
CA ASN A 266 18.55 1.92 -3.04
C ASN A 266 18.40 1.05 -4.30
N GLN A 267 19.48 0.84 -5.05
CA GLN A 267 19.51 -0.08 -6.21
C GLN A 267 19.23 -1.54 -5.81
N ALA A 268 19.60 -1.94 -4.59
CA ALA A 268 19.30 -3.27 -4.04
C ALA A 268 17.86 -3.41 -3.50
N GLU A 269 17.08 -2.33 -3.51
CA GLU A 269 15.73 -2.21 -2.93
C GLU A 269 15.70 -2.57 -1.43
N ILE A 270 16.67 -2.08 -0.65
CA ILE A 270 16.78 -2.32 0.79
C ILE A 270 16.33 -1.05 1.54
N ALA A 271 15.13 -1.11 2.13
CA ALA A 271 14.57 -0.01 2.91
C ALA A 271 15.23 0.14 4.30
N GLY A 272 15.02 1.29 4.95
CA GLY A 272 15.47 1.57 6.31
C GLY A 272 16.86 2.20 6.44
N ILE A 273 17.59 2.33 5.33
CA ILE A 273 18.93 2.94 5.30
C ILE A 273 18.83 4.37 4.80
N THR A 274 19.30 5.32 5.59
CA THR A 274 19.27 6.75 5.31
C THR A 274 20.67 7.33 5.45
N LYS A 275 20.85 8.60 5.04
CA LYS A 275 22.15 9.28 5.17
C LYS A 275 22.59 9.39 6.62
N GLU A 276 21.62 9.48 7.53
CA GLU A 276 21.83 9.68 8.97
C GLU A 276 22.23 8.38 9.68
N ASN A 277 21.83 7.21 9.15
CA ASN A 277 22.05 5.92 9.83
C ASN A 277 23.02 4.97 9.11
N ILE A 278 23.44 5.26 7.87
CA ILE A 278 24.26 4.36 7.04
C ILE A 278 25.58 3.96 7.71
N GLU A 279 26.19 4.85 8.49
CA GLU A 279 27.43 4.54 9.21
C GLU A 279 27.19 3.53 10.33
N ALA A 280 26.09 3.69 11.08
CA ALA A 280 25.70 2.78 12.15
C ALA A 280 25.29 1.41 11.61
N VAL A 281 24.50 1.39 10.52
CA VAL A 281 24.11 0.17 9.79
C VAL A 281 25.36 -0.58 9.32
N SER A 282 26.30 0.13 8.69
CA SER A 282 27.52 -0.47 8.17
C SER A 282 28.39 -1.02 9.31
N ALA A 283 28.55 -0.28 10.41
CA ALA A 283 29.29 -0.73 11.57
C ALA A 283 28.68 -2.01 12.19
N GLU A 284 27.36 -2.10 12.27
CA GLU A 284 26.69 -3.29 12.79
C GLU A 284 26.85 -4.50 11.87
N ILE A 285 26.77 -4.32 10.55
CA ILE A 285 27.03 -5.41 9.60
C ILE A 285 28.49 -5.87 9.69
N LEU A 286 29.44 -4.94 9.82
CA LEU A 286 30.86 -5.27 10.00
C LEU A 286 31.16 -5.91 11.36
N ALA A 287 30.28 -5.77 12.36
CA ALA A 287 30.40 -6.49 13.62
C ALA A 287 29.92 -7.95 13.54
N LEU A 288 29.15 -8.32 12.50
CA LEU A 288 28.73 -9.71 12.30
C LEU A 288 29.93 -10.61 11.98
N PRO A 289 29.84 -11.93 12.27
CA PRO A 289 30.82 -12.90 11.80
C PRO A 289 30.97 -12.83 10.28
N GLU A 290 32.19 -13.03 9.75
CA GLU A 290 32.48 -12.87 8.31
C GLU A 290 31.50 -13.67 7.42
N GLY A 291 31.19 -14.92 7.79
CA GLY A 291 30.24 -15.75 7.04
C GLY A 291 28.79 -15.23 7.04
N SER A 292 28.41 -14.46 8.06
CA SER A 292 27.10 -13.81 8.15
C SER A 292 27.03 -12.53 7.32
N ARG A 293 28.16 -11.86 7.04
CA ARG A 293 28.21 -10.66 6.17
C ARG A 293 27.92 -11.00 4.71
N SER A 294 28.20 -12.24 4.31
CA SER A 294 27.85 -12.77 2.99
C SER A 294 26.41 -13.28 2.86
N ASP A 295 25.60 -13.24 3.93
CA ASP A 295 24.19 -13.59 3.89
C ASP A 295 23.32 -12.34 3.83
N ILE A 296 22.66 -12.13 2.68
CA ILE A 296 21.77 -10.99 2.45
C ILE A 296 20.65 -10.92 3.49
N THR A 297 20.23 -12.05 4.04
CA THR A 297 19.19 -12.11 5.07
C THR A 297 19.64 -11.42 6.35
N GLN A 298 20.92 -11.51 6.71
CA GLN A 298 21.46 -10.81 7.89
C GLN A 298 21.55 -9.32 7.65
N VAL A 299 21.98 -8.91 6.45
CA VAL A 299 21.99 -7.50 6.04
C VAL A 299 20.58 -6.91 6.09
N LEU A 300 19.57 -7.63 5.58
CA LEU A 300 18.17 -7.21 5.63
C LEU A 300 17.65 -7.10 7.06
N LYS A 301 18.03 -8.00 7.97
CA LYS A 301 17.67 -7.92 9.40
C LYS A 301 18.23 -6.66 10.05
N VAL A 302 19.50 -6.34 9.77
CA VAL A 302 20.11 -5.10 10.27
C VAL A 302 19.40 -3.89 9.66
N ALA A 303 19.16 -3.84 8.35
CA ALA A 303 18.44 -2.73 7.73
C ALA A 303 17.03 -2.54 8.33
N ARG A 304 16.29 -3.64 8.54
CA ARG A 304 14.97 -3.65 9.17
C ARG A 304 14.99 -3.10 10.59
N LYS A 305 16.03 -3.41 11.36
CA LYS A 305 16.22 -2.85 12.71
C LYS A 305 16.25 -1.33 12.70
N TYR A 306 17.00 -0.73 11.76
CA TYR A 306 17.08 0.73 11.64
C TYR A 306 15.82 1.37 11.02
N GLU A 307 15.11 0.64 10.17
CA GLU A 307 13.78 1.04 9.71
C GLU A 307 12.81 1.20 10.89
N VAL A 308 12.77 0.21 11.79
CA VAL A 308 11.89 0.26 12.97
C VAL A 308 12.30 1.37 13.94
N VAL A 309 13.60 1.66 14.08
CA VAL A 309 14.06 2.86 14.83
C VAL A 309 13.52 4.14 14.20
N GLY A 310 13.59 4.28 12.87
CA GLY A 310 13.01 5.42 12.16
C GLY A 310 11.50 5.55 12.38
N ILE A 311 10.78 4.42 12.43
CA ILE A 311 9.34 4.39 12.76
C ILE A 311 9.12 4.87 14.20
N ILE A 312 9.88 4.37 15.18
CA ILE A 312 9.77 4.79 16.59
C ILE A 312 10.04 6.28 16.77
N ALA A 313 11.03 6.82 16.04
CA ALA A 313 11.40 8.22 16.12
C ALA A 313 10.36 9.17 15.52
N SER A 314 9.58 8.68 14.55
CA SER A 314 8.62 9.46 13.78
C SER A 314 7.61 10.20 14.65
N GLU A 315 7.43 11.49 14.39
CA GLU A 315 6.41 12.33 15.03
C GLU A 315 4.97 11.87 14.74
N ARG A 316 4.79 10.98 13.75
CA ARG A 316 3.48 10.43 13.39
C ARG A 316 3.04 9.28 14.31
N VAL A 317 3.94 8.72 15.12
CA VAL A 317 3.63 7.61 16.01
C VAL A 317 2.99 8.11 17.31
N LYS A 318 1.70 7.84 17.49
CA LYS A 318 0.92 8.21 18.69
C LYS A 318 1.21 7.31 19.90
N SER A 319 1.66 6.08 19.64
CA SER A 319 1.91 5.04 20.64
C SER A 319 3.07 4.14 20.21
N ILE A 320 3.97 3.84 21.14
CA ILE A 320 5.07 2.89 20.93
C ILE A 320 4.62 1.51 21.38
N TYR A 321 4.74 0.51 20.50
CA TYR A 321 4.32 -0.86 20.76
C TYR A 321 5.50 -1.72 21.21
N SER A 322 5.25 -2.59 22.18
CA SER A 322 6.26 -3.53 22.70
C SER A 322 6.81 -4.45 21.61
N ASN A 323 5.97 -4.84 20.64
CA ASN A 323 6.39 -5.70 19.52
C ASN A 323 7.50 -5.06 18.68
N SER A 324 7.49 -3.73 18.49
CA SER A 324 8.55 -3.04 17.75
C SER A 324 9.88 -3.11 18.50
N LEU A 325 9.87 -2.98 19.83
CA LEU A 325 11.08 -3.11 20.66
C LEU A 325 11.58 -4.57 20.72
N ILE A 326 10.67 -5.54 20.68
CA ILE A 326 11.00 -6.97 20.59
C ILE A 326 11.64 -7.30 19.24
N GLU A 327 11.05 -6.82 18.14
CA GLU A 327 11.52 -7.05 16.78
C GLU A 327 12.99 -6.62 16.59
N ILE A 328 13.36 -5.49 17.18
CA ILE A 328 14.73 -4.97 17.13
C ILE A 328 15.64 -5.47 18.26
N GLY A 329 15.16 -6.42 19.07
CA GLY A 329 15.96 -7.07 20.12
C GLY A 329 16.27 -6.22 21.35
N LEU A 330 15.56 -5.11 21.56
CA LEU A 330 15.76 -4.25 22.73
C LEU A 330 15.10 -4.79 23.99
N ILE A 331 14.03 -5.58 23.85
CA ILE A 331 13.35 -6.23 24.97
C ILE A 331 13.03 -7.69 24.63
N SER A 332 13.04 -8.57 25.63
CA SER A 332 12.64 -9.97 25.48
C SER A 332 11.13 -10.12 25.29
N THR A 333 10.71 -11.13 24.53
CA THR A 333 9.30 -11.58 24.42
C THR A 333 8.71 -11.91 25.79
N GLU A 334 9.53 -12.36 26.74
CA GLU A 334 9.10 -12.76 28.09
C GLU A 334 9.20 -11.62 29.11
N SER A 335 9.55 -10.40 28.69
CA SER A 335 9.69 -9.28 29.61
C SER A 335 8.36 -8.99 30.32
N LYS A 336 8.39 -8.96 31.65
CA LYS A 336 7.25 -8.54 32.50
C LYS A 336 7.10 -7.02 32.56
N TYR A 337 8.06 -6.27 32.00
CA TYR A 337 8.15 -4.80 32.11
C TYR A 337 7.79 -4.07 30.81
N LYS A 338 7.21 -4.78 29.82
CA LYS A 338 6.88 -4.24 28.48
C LYS A 338 6.22 -2.86 28.53
N ALA A 339 5.17 -2.68 29.34
CA ALA A 339 4.45 -1.41 29.43
C ALA A 339 5.30 -0.27 30.03
N THR A 340 6.14 -0.57 31.02
CA THR A 340 7.05 0.42 31.60
C THR A 340 8.12 0.83 30.61
N LEU A 341 8.69 -0.13 29.87
CA LEU A 341 9.74 0.12 28.90
C LEU A 341 9.22 0.91 27.69
N THR A 342 8.03 0.60 27.17
CA THR A 342 7.44 1.40 26.09
C THR A 342 7.09 2.81 26.52
N ARG A 343 6.67 3.02 27.78
CA ARG A 343 6.45 4.35 28.36
C ARG A 343 7.75 5.16 28.41
N VAL A 344 8.85 4.57 28.90
CA VAL A 344 10.16 5.25 28.97
C VAL A 344 10.61 5.70 27.58
N VAL A 345 10.52 4.82 26.57
CA VAL A 345 10.89 5.21 25.20
C VAL A 345 9.98 6.31 24.65
N LYS A 346 8.69 6.34 25.03
CA LYS A 346 7.75 7.37 24.60
C LYS A 346 8.07 8.75 25.20
N GLU A 347 8.63 8.77 26.40
CA GLU A 347 9.00 10.00 27.12
C GLU A 347 10.32 10.61 26.64
N LEU A 348 11.13 9.85 25.87
CA LEU A 348 12.35 10.36 25.24
C LEU A 348 12.07 11.49 24.25
N SER A 349 12.99 12.46 24.20
CA SER A 349 13.03 13.46 23.13
C SER A 349 13.23 12.81 21.76
N HIS A 350 12.90 13.52 20.68
CA HIS A 350 13.07 13.01 19.32
C HIS A 350 14.52 12.55 19.08
N ASP A 351 15.50 13.37 19.48
CA ASP A 351 16.92 13.09 19.31
C ASP A 351 17.33 11.80 20.03
N GLU A 352 16.88 11.61 21.27
CA GLU A 352 17.20 10.40 22.06
C GLU A 352 16.58 9.12 21.46
N ARG A 353 15.38 9.21 20.88
CA ARG A 353 14.73 8.05 20.25
C ARG A 353 15.04 7.89 18.75
N SER A 354 15.80 8.81 18.15
CA SER A 354 16.20 8.75 16.73
C SER A 354 17.28 7.72 16.44
N THR A 355 17.92 7.18 17.48
CA THR A 355 19.01 6.20 17.35
C THR A 355 18.73 4.95 18.15
N TYR A 356 19.16 3.79 17.63
CA TYR A 356 19.06 2.53 18.36
C TYR A 356 19.78 2.59 19.71
N ALA A 357 20.96 3.22 19.74
CA ALA A 357 21.77 3.36 20.95
C ALA A 357 21.07 4.20 22.03
N GLY A 358 20.41 5.29 21.66
CA GLY A 358 19.66 6.13 22.60
C GLY A 358 18.47 5.39 23.21
N ILE A 359 17.67 4.71 22.38
CA ILE A 359 16.56 3.87 22.87
C ILE A 359 17.09 2.77 23.80
N LYS A 360 18.18 2.08 23.41
CA LYS A 360 18.80 1.02 24.20
C LYS A 360 19.26 1.52 25.57
N ALA A 361 19.98 2.64 25.61
CA ALA A 361 20.49 3.20 26.85
C ALA A 361 19.35 3.54 27.84
N ALA A 362 18.24 4.09 27.35
CA ALA A 362 17.08 4.39 28.18
C ALA A 362 16.41 3.12 28.75
N ILE A 363 16.28 2.08 27.92
CA ILE A 363 15.75 0.78 28.36
C ILE A 363 16.66 0.13 29.42
N GLU A 364 17.97 0.14 29.20
CA GLU A 364 18.94 -0.43 30.14
C GLU A 364 18.96 0.33 31.47
N ALA A 365 18.86 1.67 31.44
CA ALA A 365 18.77 2.49 32.63
C ALA A 365 17.51 2.19 33.46
N GLU A 366 16.34 2.08 32.81
CA GLU A 366 15.10 1.72 33.52
C GLU A 366 15.17 0.30 34.09
N MET A 367 15.74 -0.65 33.32
CA MET A 367 15.91 -2.03 33.80
C MET A 367 16.84 -2.10 35.02
N ALA A 368 17.92 -1.34 35.06
CA ALA A 368 18.80 -1.22 36.22
C ALA A 368 18.04 -0.65 37.44
N ALA A 369 17.26 0.43 37.23
CA ALA A 369 16.45 1.02 38.30
C ALA A 369 15.35 0.06 38.81
N ILE A 370 14.79 -0.80 37.94
CA ILE A 370 13.87 -1.87 38.35
C ILE A 370 14.60 -2.90 39.21
N GLN A 371 15.82 -3.29 38.85
CA GLN A 371 16.60 -4.27 39.61
C GLN A 371 17.01 -3.73 40.98
N ASP A 372 17.49 -2.50 41.07
CA ASP A 372 17.84 -1.85 42.35
C ASP A 372 16.66 -1.82 43.33
N ARG A 373 15.46 -1.55 42.82
CA ARG A 373 14.22 -1.57 43.61
C ARG A 373 13.91 -2.97 44.15
N LYS A 374 14.13 -4.02 43.37
CA LYS A 374 13.95 -5.41 43.82
C LYS A 374 14.95 -5.79 44.89
N ASP A 375 16.24 -5.52 44.65
CA ASP A 375 17.30 -5.87 45.58
C ASP A 375 17.11 -5.16 46.92
N ARG A 376 16.63 -3.91 46.88
CA ARG A 376 16.26 -3.16 48.09
C ARG A 376 15.10 -3.83 48.83
N LEU A 377 14.05 -4.26 48.12
CA LEU A 377 12.91 -4.93 48.73
C LEU A 377 13.32 -6.25 49.38
N GLU A 378 14.15 -7.04 48.70
CA GLU A 378 14.67 -8.31 49.22
C GLU A 378 15.50 -8.11 50.50
N ARG A 379 16.38 -7.08 50.52
CA ARG A 379 17.12 -6.73 51.74
C ARG A 379 16.21 -6.35 52.91
N ILE A 380 15.14 -5.58 52.65
CA ILE A 380 14.18 -5.20 53.69
C ILE A 380 13.41 -6.43 54.20
N LEU A 381 12.96 -7.31 53.30
CA LEU A 381 12.25 -8.53 53.67
C LEU A 381 13.13 -9.47 54.51
N ALA A 382 14.40 -9.65 54.12
CA ALA A 382 15.36 -10.44 54.89
C ALA A 382 15.58 -9.87 56.30
N PHE A 383 15.72 -8.54 56.42
CA PHE A 383 15.86 -7.86 57.71
C PHE A 383 14.63 -8.01 58.63
N ILE A 384 13.42 -7.94 58.06
CA ILE A 384 12.17 -8.16 58.82
C ILE A 384 12.08 -9.62 59.29
N ALA A 385 12.44 -10.57 58.43
CA ALA A 385 12.45 -11.99 58.77
C ALA A 385 13.44 -12.32 59.90
N SER A 386 14.65 -11.74 59.86
CA SER A 386 15.65 -11.95 60.91
C SER A 386 15.22 -11.39 62.28
N ARG A 387 14.44 -10.29 62.29
CA ARG A 387 13.88 -9.71 63.53
C ARG A 387 12.67 -10.47 64.09
N ARG A 388 12.05 -11.36 63.32
CA ARG A 388 10.91 -12.18 63.77
C ARG A 388 11.33 -13.53 64.34
N ASN A 389 12.52 -14.02 63.99
CA ASN A 389 13.02 -15.34 64.35
C ASN A 389 14.09 -15.32 65.47
N GLY A 390 14.47 -14.14 65.96
CA GLY A 390 15.26 -13.94 67.17
C GLY A 390 14.47 -13.09 68.14
#